data_AF-A0A6P0IWM8-F1
#
_entry.id   AF-A0A6P0IWM8-F1
#
_cell.length_a   1.000
_cell.length_b   1.000
_cell.length_c   1.000
_cell.angle_alpha   90.00
_cell.angle_beta   90.00
_cell.angle_gamma   90.00
#
_symmetry.space_group_name_H-M   'P 1'
#
loop_
_entity.id
_entity.type
_entity.pdbx_description
1 polymer ?
#
loop_
_entity_poly.entity_id
_entity_poly.type
_entity_poly.pdbx_seq_one_letter_code
_entity_poly.pdbx_strand_id
1 'polypeptide(L)'
;SNGANVTVTNLTISEGEDGIQVDDGNLNVINSIFTNNKSDGIEIAGENTNLNVVGSSFTSNEKDGIDINGNNTTSFVINSTFSDNGDNGFDINAVGQNVKVIDSTIISNNNTGIEIGTSGEVTNNVVQIFNNQIIDNLTGDSGGGVSVLGIDNEVLLLNNQITGNSAEVNGGGIAVDSGNTMFLGNNTITDNIADSDNDGTGDGGGLFIGLGAIVGIRASQIRDNFDLEAESRNVFGNFFDLGDNDIAGNDIQV
;
A
#
# COMPACT_ATOMS: atom_id res chain seq x y z
N SER A 1 -12.06 -22.41 -13.99
CA SER A 1 -12.95 -23.37 -13.29
C SER A 1 -13.48 -22.62 -12.07
N ASN A 2 -14.02 -23.22 -11.00
CA ASN A 2 -14.25 -22.46 -9.75
C ASN A 2 -13.06 -22.64 -8.77
N GLY A 3 -11.88 -22.94 -9.31
CA GLY A 3 -10.67 -23.34 -8.60
C GLY A 3 -10.88 -24.30 -7.41
N ALA A 4 -9.89 -24.37 -6.53
CA ALA A 4 -10.00 -25.10 -5.27
C ALA A 4 -10.56 -24.20 -4.16
N ASN A 5 -11.20 -24.77 -3.14
CA ASN A 5 -11.51 -24.05 -1.89
C ASN A 5 -10.58 -24.56 -0.80
N VAL A 6 -9.59 -23.76 -0.41
CA VAL A 6 -8.55 -24.13 0.54
C VAL A 6 -8.69 -23.29 1.81
N THR A 7 -8.44 -23.91 2.96
CA THR A 7 -8.37 -23.23 4.25
C THR A 7 -7.11 -23.66 4.99
N VAL A 8 -6.32 -22.67 5.40
CA VAL A 8 -5.08 -22.78 6.17
C VAL A 8 -5.34 -22.17 7.53
N THR A 9 -5.08 -22.90 8.61
CA THR A 9 -5.37 -22.40 9.95
C THR A 9 -4.35 -22.86 10.98
N ASN A 10 -3.82 -21.92 11.77
CA ASN A 10 -2.81 -22.18 12.81
C ASN A 10 -1.55 -22.90 12.28
N LEU A 11 -1.11 -22.56 11.07
CA LEU A 11 0.08 -23.14 10.46
C LEU A 11 1.22 -22.12 10.37
N THR A 12 2.44 -22.63 10.37
CA THR A 12 3.63 -21.88 9.93
C THR A 12 4.08 -22.48 8.60
N ILE A 13 4.23 -21.63 7.59
CA ILE A 13 4.69 -21.96 6.25
C ILE A 13 5.95 -21.12 6.02
N SER A 14 7.09 -21.78 5.82
CA SER A 14 8.39 -21.11 5.79
C SER A 14 9.40 -21.83 4.93
N GLU A 15 10.45 -21.12 4.52
CA GLU A 15 11.58 -21.65 3.75
C GLU A 15 11.18 -22.25 2.38
N GLY A 16 9.99 -21.88 1.88
CA GLY A 16 9.54 -22.17 0.52
C GLY A 16 10.15 -21.23 -0.52
N GLU A 17 9.85 -21.47 -1.81
CA GLU A 17 10.01 -20.42 -2.82
C GLU A 17 8.94 -19.37 -2.54
N ASP A 18 7.68 -19.67 -2.87
CA ASP A 18 6.52 -19.04 -2.24
C ASP A 18 6.04 -19.87 -1.05
N GLY A 19 5.34 -19.23 -0.11
CA GLY A 19 4.58 -19.95 0.90
C GLY A 19 3.42 -20.72 0.28
N ILE A 20 2.54 -20.02 -0.46
CA ILE A 20 1.47 -20.61 -1.26
C ILE A 20 1.31 -19.81 -2.57
N GLN A 21 1.37 -20.51 -3.70
CA GLN A 21 0.91 -19.98 -4.98
C GLN A 21 -0.54 -20.42 -5.27
N VAL A 22 -1.39 -19.51 -5.72
CA VAL A 22 -2.80 -19.74 -6.06
C VAL A 22 -3.07 -19.45 -7.54
N ASP A 23 -3.32 -20.50 -8.32
CA ASP A 23 -3.57 -20.40 -9.78
C ASP A 23 -5.05 -20.27 -10.17
N ASP A 24 -5.99 -20.66 -9.32
CA ASP A 24 -7.46 -20.50 -9.47
C ASP A 24 -8.12 -20.86 -8.12
N GLY A 25 -9.15 -20.12 -7.70
CA GLY A 25 -10.05 -20.52 -6.62
C GLY A 25 -10.02 -19.62 -5.38
N ASN A 26 -10.21 -20.22 -4.22
CA ASN A 26 -10.41 -19.52 -2.96
C ASN A 26 -9.41 -20.00 -1.91
N LEU A 27 -8.65 -19.07 -1.32
CA LEU A 27 -7.75 -19.33 -0.22
C LEU A 27 -8.21 -18.57 1.03
N ASN A 28 -8.43 -19.30 2.11
CA ASN A 28 -8.72 -18.73 3.43
C ASN A 28 -7.53 -19.00 4.36
N VAL A 29 -6.95 -17.96 4.93
CA VAL A 29 -5.79 -18.00 5.80
C VAL A 29 -6.16 -17.41 7.13
N ILE A 30 -6.05 -18.21 8.20
CA ILE A 30 -6.52 -17.83 9.52
C ILE A 30 -5.42 -18.12 10.54
N ASN A 31 -5.03 -17.12 11.33
CA ASN A 31 -4.06 -17.27 12.41
C ASN A 31 -2.80 -18.04 12.00
N SER A 32 -2.29 -17.79 10.79
CA SER A 32 -1.16 -18.53 10.23
C SER A 32 0.02 -17.58 9.95
N ILE A 33 1.21 -18.16 9.87
CA ILE A 33 2.47 -17.42 9.72
C ILE A 33 3.13 -17.86 8.41
N PHE A 34 3.49 -16.91 7.56
CA PHE A 34 4.21 -17.08 6.30
C PHE A 34 5.53 -16.33 6.43
N THR A 35 6.65 -17.04 6.51
CA THR A 35 7.92 -16.40 6.88
C THR A 35 9.16 -17.03 6.27
N ASN A 36 10.18 -16.22 5.97
CA ASN A 36 11.45 -16.69 5.41
C ASN A 36 11.27 -17.51 4.13
N ASN A 37 10.27 -17.19 3.31
CA ASN A 37 10.15 -17.73 1.96
C ASN A 37 11.06 -16.91 1.02
N LYS A 38 11.57 -17.54 -0.04
CA LYS A 38 12.53 -16.91 -0.98
C LYS A 38 11.89 -16.01 -2.04
N SER A 39 10.58 -16.01 -2.11
CA SER A 39 9.78 -15.06 -2.85
C SER A 39 8.67 -14.59 -1.91
N ASP A 40 7.42 -14.92 -2.18
CA ASP A 40 6.29 -14.27 -1.54
C ASP A 40 5.69 -15.14 -0.44
N GLY A 41 5.06 -14.51 0.55
CA GLY A 41 4.25 -15.27 1.51
C GLY A 41 3.11 -15.99 0.80
N ILE A 42 2.35 -15.25 -0.02
CA ILE A 42 1.33 -15.80 -0.92
C ILE A 42 1.45 -15.11 -2.27
N GLU A 43 1.54 -15.87 -3.34
CA GLU A 43 1.37 -15.37 -4.70
C GLU A 43 0.00 -15.77 -5.26
N ILE A 44 -0.78 -14.78 -5.73
CA ILE A 44 -1.99 -15.03 -6.51
C ILE A 44 -1.64 -14.88 -7.99
N ALA A 45 -1.31 -15.99 -8.65
CA ALA A 45 -1.02 -16.02 -10.09
C ALA A 45 -2.29 -16.18 -10.96
N GLY A 46 -3.37 -16.67 -10.35
CA GLY A 46 -4.63 -17.04 -11.00
C GLY A 46 -5.66 -15.92 -11.15
N GLU A 47 -6.45 -15.97 -12.22
CA GLU A 47 -7.56 -15.03 -12.40
C GLU A 47 -8.82 -15.42 -11.59
N ASN A 48 -9.62 -14.42 -11.19
CA ASN A 48 -10.90 -14.59 -10.49
C ASN A 48 -10.76 -15.29 -9.12
N THR A 49 -9.68 -15.00 -8.41
CA THR A 49 -9.35 -15.62 -7.12
C THR A 49 -10.03 -14.90 -5.96
N ASN A 50 -10.36 -15.61 -4.88
CA ASN A 50 -10.72 -14.99 -3.61
C ASN A 50 -9.68 -15.31 -2.54
N LEU A 51 -9.11 -14.28 -1.92
CA LEU A 51 -8.17 -14.39 -0.82
C LEU A 51 -8.78 -13.80 0.45
N ASN A 52 -8.93 -14.60 1.51
CA ASN A 52 -9.39 -14.13 2.81
C ASN A 52 -8.30 -14.38 3.85
N VAL A 53 -7.79 -13.33 4.47
CA VAL A 53 -6.68 -13.40 5.44
C VAL A 53 -7.13 -12.77 6.75
N VAL A 54 -7.07 -13.54 7.84
CA VAL A 54 -7.51 -13.09 9.16
C VAL A 54 -6.48 -13.46 10.21
N GLY A 55 -6.04 -12.50 11.03
CA GLY A 55 -5.21 -12.82 12.19
C GLY A 55 -3.82 -13.36 11.85
N SER A 56 -3.33 -13.17 10.61
CA SER A 56 -2.18 -13.88 10.07
C SER A 56 -0.96 -12.96 9.91
N SER A 57 0.22 -13.54 9.79
CA SER A 57 1.48 -12.79 9.70
C SER A 57 2.29 -13.21 8.48
N PHE A 58 2.78 -12.22 7.72
CA PHE A 58 3.62 -12.37 6.54
C PHE A 58 4.92 -11.62 6.80
N THR A 59 5.96 -12.34 7.22
CA THR A 59 7.14 -11.72 7.81
C THR A 59 8.45 -12.24 7.26
N SER A 60 9.37 -11.35 6.90
CA SER A 60 10.71 -11.75 6.43
C SER A 60 10.67 -12.65 5.19
N ASN A 61 9.70 -12.48 4.31
CA ASN A 61 9.77 -13.09 2.97
C ASN A 61 10.74 -12.26 2.11
N GLU A 62 11.51 -12.90 1.23
CA GLU A 62 12.54 -12.22 0.44
C GLU A 62 11.96 -11.24 -0.58
N LYS A 63 10.67 -11.37 -0.94
CA LYS A 63 9.91 -10.39 -1.72
C LYS A 63 8.71 -9.86 -0.94
N ASP A 64 7.48 -10.11 -1.38
CA ASP A 64 6.28 -9.52 -0.81
C ASP A 64 5.69 -10.37 0.32
N GLY A 65 4.93 -9.73 1.21
CA GLY A 65 4.06 -10.47 2.11
C GLY A 65 2.97 -11.22 1.35
N ILE A 66 2.28 -10.52 0.46
CA ILE A 66 1.32 -11.08 -0.52
C ILE A 66 1.50 -10.33 -1.85
N ASP A 67 1.53 -11.07 -2.95
CA ASP A 67 1.56 -10.56 -4.32
C ASP A 67 0.28 -10.97 -5.08
N ILE A 68 -0.43 -10.02 -5.71
CA ILE A 68 -1.66 -10.26 -6.50
C ILE A 68 -1.46 -9.97 -8.00
N ASN A 69 -0.71 -10.86 -8.66
CA ASN A 69 -0.50 -10.88 -10.12
C ASN A 69 -1.71 -11.34 -10.96
N GLY A 70 -2.69 -12.00 -10.33
CA GLY A 70 -3.84 -12.59 -10.98
C GLY A 70 -5.02 -11.62 -11.10
N ASN A 71 -5.53 -11.42 -12.32
CA ASN A 71 -6.63 -10.49 -12.59
C ASN A 71 -7.92 -10.83 -11.81
N ASN A 72 -8.72 -9.81 -11.51
CA ASN A 72 -10.04 -9.95 -10.89
C ASN A 72 -10.02 -10.69 -9.54
N THR A 73 -9.00 -10.48 -8.72
CA THR A 73 -8.93 -11.04 -7.37
C THR A 73 -9.72 -10.18 -6.39
N THR A 74 -10.54 -10.84 -5.57
CA THR A 74 -11.15 -10.23 -4.39
C THR A 74 -10.33 -10.62 -3.17
N SER A 75 -9.72 -9.64 -2.50
CA SER A 75 -8.90 -9.89 -1.30
C SER A 75 -9.45 -9.18 -0.08
N PHE A 76 -9.57 -9.91 1.02
CA PHE A 76 -10.05 -9.40 2.30
C PHE A 76 -9.07 -9.74 3.41
N VAL A 77 -8.34 -8.73 3.87
CA VAL A 77 -7.29 -8.84 4.89
C VAL A 77 -7.76 -8.12 6.15
N ILE A 78 -7.78 -8.82 7.28
CA ILE A 78 -8.16 -8.25 8.57
C ILE A 78 -7.18 -8.65 9.66
N ASN A 79 -6.83 -7.70 10.55
CA ASN A 79 -6.08 -7.97 11.77
C ASN A 79 -4.82 -8.81 11.50
N SER A 80 -4.10 -8.46 10.44
CA SER A 80 -2.94 -9.19 9.97
C SER A 80 -1.69 -8.31 10.01
N THR A 81 -0.51 -8.93 9.94
CA THR A 81 0.76 -8.24 10.00
C THR A 81 1.61 -8.55 8.78
N PHE A 82 2.17 -7.52 8.17
CA PHE A 82 3.11 -7.60 7.06
C PHE A 82 4.38 -6.87 7.51
N SER A 83 5.46 -7.60 7.77
CA SER A 83 6.67 -6.94 8.27
C SER A 83 7.97 -7.50 7.75
N ASP A 84 8.97 -6.63 7.63
CA ASP A 84 10.35 -7.00 7.31
C ASP A 84 10.45 -7.81 5.99
N ASN A 85 9.50 -7.65 5.07
CA ASN A 85 9.56 -8.30 3.76
C ASN A 85 10.55 -7.55 2.86
N GLY A 86 11.20 -8.27 1.96
CA GLY A 86 12.29 -7.74 1.13
C GLY A 86 11.84 -6.74 0.08
N ASP A 87 10.60 -6.88 -0.38
CA ASP A 87 9.90 -5.94 -1.25
C ASP A 87 8.69 -5.34 -0.50
N ASN A 88 7.48 -5.43 -1.05
CA ASN A 88 6.29 -4.77 -0.53
C ASN A 88 5.68 -5.53 0.65
N GLY A 89 4.94 -4.82 1.50
CA GLY A 89 4.08 -5.50 2.47
C GLY A 89 2.94 -6.25 1.77
N PHE A 90 2.27 -5.57 0.84
CA PHE A 90 1.18 -6.10 0.06
C PHE A 90 1.15 -5.48 -1.35
N ASP A 91 1.41 -6.29 -2.38
CA ASP A 91 1.40 -5.87 -3.78
C ASP A 91 0.07 -6.23 -4.48
N ILE A 92 -0.52 -5.24 -5.15
CA ILE A 92 -1.83 -5.28 -5.82
C ILE A 92 -1.66 -4.77 -7.27
N ASN A 93 -0.83 -5.45 -8.03
CA ASN A 93 -0.31 -5.02 -9.34
C ASN A 93 -1.24 -5.32 -10.53
N ALA A 94 -2.04 -6.40 -10.52
CA ALA A 94 -2.85 -6.81 -11.68
C ALA A 94 -4.19 -6.05 -11.86
N VAL A 95 -4.99 -6.42 -12.86
CA VAL A 95 -6.21 -5.69 -13.29
C VAL A 95 -7.47 -6.17 -12.57
N GLY A 96 -8.35 -5.24 -12.21
CA GLY A 96 -9.71 -5.50 -11.74
C GLY A 96 -9.77 -5.99 -10.30
N GLN A 97 -8.79 -5.63 -9.49
CA GLN A 97 -8.70 -6.07 -8.09
C GLN A 97 -9.77 -5.39 -7.22
N ASN A 98 -10.31 -6.14 -6.28
CA ASN A 98 -11.20 -5.63 -5.23
C ASN A 98 -10.62 -6.00 -3.88
N VAL A 99 -9.84 -5.08 -3.30
CA VAL A 99 -9.04 -5.35 -2.11
C VAL A 99 -9.53 -4.52 -0.94
N LYS A 100 -9.62 -5.16 0.22
CA LYS A 100 -9.90 -4.46 1.47
C LYS A 100 -8.98 -4.93 2.59
N VAL A 101 -8.29 -3.98 3.21
CA VAL A 101 -7.34 -4.18 4.30
C VAL A 101 -7.86 -3.44 5.52
N ILE A 102 -8.09 -4.14 6.63
CA ILE A 102 -8.65 -3.58 7.86
C ILE A 102 -7.82 -3.96 9.08
N ASP A 103 -7.68 -3.03 10.02
CA ASP A 103 -7.17 -3.28 11.37
C ASP A 103 -5.80 -4.01 11.37
N SER A 104 -4.99 -3.81 10.33
CA SER A 104 -3.74 -4.52 10.06
C SER A 104 -2.53 -3.62 10.28
N THR A 105 -1.36 -4.24 10.41
CA THR A 105 -0.07 -3.55 10.59
C THR A 105 0.85 -3.91 9.44
N ILE A 106 1.33 -2.90 8.72
CA ILE A 106 2.25 -3.02 7.60
C ILE A 106 3.49 -2.21 7.97
N ILE A 107 4.60 -2.87 8.30
CA ILE A 107 5.73 -2.22 8.96
C ILE A 107 7.09 -2.69 8.49
N SER A 108 8.01 -1.75 8.27
CA SER A 108 9.42 -2.05 8.00
C SER A 108 9.66 -2.98 6.81
N ASN A 109 8.82 -2.90 5.78
CA ASN A 109 9.09 -3.56 4.51
C ASN A 109 10.15 -2.75 3.74
N ASN A 110 10.98 -3.44 2.98
CA ASN A 110 12.12 -2.88 2.24
C ASN A 110 11.72 -2.40 0.82
N ASN A 111 10.43 -2.22 0.60
CA ASN A 111 9.82 -1.43 -0.44
C ASN A 111 8.53 -0.77 0.11
N THR A 112 7.57 -0.46 -0.75
CA THR A 112 6.30 0.16 -0.39
C THR A 112 5.49 -0.71 0.57
N GLY A 113 4.85 -0.10 1.57
CA GLY A 113 3.94 -0.82 2.47
C GLY A 113 2.80 -1.52 1.70
N ILE A 114 2.04 -0.75 0.92
CA ILE A 114 0.98 -1.26 0.03
C ILE A 114 1.10 -0.63 -1.36
N GLU A 115 1.42 -1.45 -2.35
CA GLU A 115 1.52 -1.04 -3.75
C GLU A 115 0.22 -1.38 -4.51
N ILE A 116 -0.26 -0.45 -5.33
CA ILE A 116 -1.54 -0.57 -6.04
C ILE A 116 -1.33 -0.21 -7.51
N GLY A 117 -1.66 -1.15 -8.38
CA GLY A 117 -1.61 -1.00 -9.84
C GLY A 117 -0.21 -1.20 -10.40
N THR A 118 -0.11 -1.10 -11.73
CA THR A 118 1.14 -1.21 -12.48
C THR A 118 1.32 0.02 -13.35
N SER A 119 2.50 0.65 -13.30
CA SER A 119 2.79 1.87 -14.05
C SER A 119 2.50 1.73 -15.55
N GLY A 120 1.82 2.71 -16.13
CA GLY A 120 1.47 2.74 -17.55
C GLY A 120 0.28 1.87 -17.97
N GLU A 121 -0.28 1.07 -17.05
CA GLU A 121 -1.41 0.17 -17.33
C GLU A 121 -2.73 0.68 -16.75
N VAL A 122 -3.83 0.42 -17.46
CA VAL A 122 -5.19 0.68 -16.95
C VAL A 122 -5.62 -0.52 -16.12
N THR A 123 -5.60 -0.37 -14.79
CA THR A 123 -5.77 -1.50 -13.86
C THR A 123 -7.17 -1.58 -13.27
N ASN A 124 -7.91 -0.47 -13.15
CA ASN A 124 -9.30 -0.48 -12.64
C ASN A 124 -9.46 -1.16 -11.26
N ASN A 125 -8.47 -1.01 -10.37
CA ASN A 125 -8.51 -1.61 -9.04
C ASN A 125 -9.33 -0.75 -8.09
N VAL A 126 -10.08 -1.41 -7.21
CA VAL A 126 -10.82 -0.78 -6.11
C VAL A 126 -10.20 -1.25 -4.81
N VAL A 127 -9.58 -0.34 -4.07
CA VAL A 127 -8.81 -0.67 -2.87
C VAL A 127 -9.31 0.16 -1.67
N GLN A 128 -9.62 -0.54 -0.58
CA GLN A 128 -10.17 0.06 0.65
C GLN A 128 -9.29 -0.27 1.85
N ILE A 129 -8.71 0.75 2.47
CA ILE A 129 -7.72 0.61 3.54
C ILE A 129 -8.27 1.33 4.79
N PHE A 130 -8.59 0.55 5.83
CA PHE A 130 -9.29 1.05 7.02
C PHE A 130 -8.58 0.72 8.34
N ASN A 131 -8.41 1.71 9.21
CA ASN A 131 -7.88 1.53 10.56
C ASN A 131 -6.52 0.80 10.62
N ASN A 132 -5.68 0.94 9.60
CA ASN A 132 -4.39 0.28 9.54
C ASN A 132 -3.28 1.16 10.11
N GLN A 133 -2.19 0.51 10.50
CA GLN A 133 -0.90 1.14 10.78
C GLN A 133 0.06 0.80 9.64
N ILE A 134 0.54 1.80 8.92
CA ILE A 134 1.50 1.68 7.82
C ILE A 134 2.74 2.48 8.21
N ILE A 135 3.79 1.80 8.65
CA ILE A 135 4.86 2.40 9.44
C ILE A 135 6.25 2.03 8.91
N ASP A 136 7.17 2.98 8.85
CA ASP A 136 8.60 2.73 8.62
C ASP A 136 8.92 1.87 7.39
N ASN A 137 8.09 1.91 6.35
CA ASN A 137 8.37 1.24 5.07
C ASN A 137 9.26 2.15 4.21
N LEU A 138 10.21 1.56 3.48
CA LEU A 138 11.23 2.29 2.72
C LEU A 138 11.23 1.81 1.27
N THR A 139 11.03 2.73 0.34
CA THR A 139 11.12 2.45 -1.10
C THR A 139 12.20 3.32 -1.77
N GLY A 140 12.84 2.74 -2.79
CA GLY A 140 13.68 3.48 -3.74
C GLY A 140 12.88 4.22 -4.84
N ASP A 141 11.55 4.14 -4.81
CA ASP A 141 10.65 4.86 -5.71
C ASP A 141 9.80 5.88 -4.92
N SER A 142 8.53 6.03 -5.26
CA SER A 142 7.55 6.92 -4.65
C SER A 142 6.56 6.15 -3.78
N GLY A 143 6.06 6.78 -2.71
CA GLY A 143 4.95 6.21 -1.93
C GLY A 143 5.37 5.15 -0.92
N GLY A 144 6.37 5.42 -0.07
CA GLY A 144 6.89 4.44 0.89
C GLY A 144 5.81 3.76 1.75
N GLY A 145 4.79 4.49 2.19
CA GLY A 145 3.63 3.88 2.86
C GLY A 145 2.66 3.23 1.86
N VAL A 146 2.12 4.04 0.94
CA VAL A 146 1.17 3.61 -0.09
C VAL A 146 1.54 4.22 -1.44
N SER A 147 1.70 3.39 -2.46
CA SER A 147 1.92 3.81 -3.83
C SER A 147 0.74 3.42 -4.71
N VAL A 148 0.20 4.39 -5.46
CA VAL A 148 -0.88 4.17 -6.43
C VAL A 148 -0.37 4.49 -7.83
N LEU A 149 -0.14 3.44 -8.60
CA LEU A 149 0.41 3.46 -9.95
C LEU A 149 -0.67 3.12 -10.98
N GLY A 150 -0.34 3.28 -12.26
CA GLY A 150 -1.25 2.95 -13.36
C GLY A 150 -2.40 3.95 -13.47
N ILE A 151 -3.53 3.51 -14.03
CA ILE A 151 -4.67 4.37 -14.36
C ILE A 151 -5.99 3.70 -13.95
N ASP A 152 -6.98 4.55 -13.61
CA ASP A 152 -8.35 4.19 -13.26
C ASP A 152 -8.49 3.40 -11.94
N ASN A 153 -7.53 3.53 -11.02
CA ASN A 153 -7.67 2.99 -9.67
C ASN A 153 -8.52 3.91 -8.78
N GLU A 154 -9.39 3.30 -7.97
CA GLU A 154 -10.19 3.97 -6.94
C GLU A 154 -9.72 3.50 -5.56
N VAL A 155 -9.14 4.42 -4.80
CA VAL A 155 -8.53 4.10 -3.50
C VAL A 155 -9.19 4.90 -2.38
N LEU A 156 -9.61 4.21 -1.32
CA LEU A 156 -10.24 4.79 -0.15
C LEU A 156 -9.44 4.48 1.11
N LEU A 157 -8.82 5.48 1.72
CA LEU A 157 -8.12 5.36 3.00
C LEU A 157 -8.94 6.06 4.09
N LEU A 158 -9.41 5.30 5.08
CA LEU A 158 -10.06 5.88 6.26
C LEU A 158 -9.42 5.44 7.58
N ASN A 159 -9.24 6.40 8.50
CA ASN A 159 -8.77 6.15 9.86
C ASN A 159 -7.40 5.47 9.97
N ASN A 160 -6.53 5.60 8.97
CA ASN A 160 -5.21 4.98 9.00
C ASN A 160 -4.19 5.89 9.68
N GLN A 161 -3.16 5.26 10.25
CA GLN A 161 -1.92 5.90 10.65
C GLN A 161 -0.84 5.53 9.62
N ILE A 162 -0.28 6.54 8.97
CA ILE A 162 0.78 6.41 7.95
C ILE A 162 1.96 7.25 8.43
N THR A 163 2.94 6.60 9.04
CA THR A 163 3.97 7.30 9.82
C THR A 163 5.37 6.77 9.57
N GLY A 164 6.36 7.65 9.45
CA GLY A 164 7.77 7.24 9.37
C GLY A 164 8.17 6.55 8.07
N ASN A 165 7.29 6.50 7.07
CA ASN A 165 7.60 5.89 5.78
C ASN A 165 8.50 6.81 4.94
N SER A 166 9.35 6.22 4.10
CA SER A 166 10.38 6.92 3.36
C SER A 166 10.40 6.50 1.89
N ALA A 167 10.58 7.47 1.01
CA ALA A 167 10.70 7.31 -0.44
C ALA A 167 11.93 8.06 -0.93
N GLU A 168 12.73 7.46 -1.82
CA GLU A 168 13.81 8.18 -2.51
C GLU A 168 13.25 9.25 -3.45
N VAL A 169 12.02 9.08 -3.97
CA VAL A 169 11.43 10.05 -4.92
C VAL A 169 10.32 10.88 -4.25
N ASN A 170 9.04 10.54 -4.47
CA ASN A 170 7.92 11.38 -4.04
C ASN A 170 7.10 10.74 -2.92
N GLY A 171 6.45 11.56 -2.10
CA GLY A 171 5.32 11.08 -1.32
C GLY A 171 5.68 10.02 -0.30
N GLY A 172 6.74 10.22 0.50
CA GLY A 172 7.22 9.27 1.51
C GLY A 172 6.12 8.51 2.24
N GLY A 173 5.03 9.20 2.59
CA GLY A 173 3.81 8.59 3.09
C GLY A 173 2.97 7.96 1.98
N ILE A 174 2.46 8.78 1.07
CA ILE A 174 1.58 8.36 -0.03
C ILE A 174 2.01 9.01 -1.35
N ALA A 175 2.05 8.25 -2.43
CA ALA A 175 2.15 8.78 -3.79
C ALA A 175 0.97 8.31 -4.65
N VAL A 176 0.38 9.25 -5.40
CA VAL A 176 -0.74 8.97 -6.31
C VAL A 176 -0.38 9.41 -7.72
N ASP A 177 -0.22 8.45 -8.63
CA ASP A 177 0.08 8.73 -10.03
C ASP A 177 -1.16 9.26 -10.78
N SER A 178 -0.91 9.89 -11.92
CA SER A 178 -1.91 10.47 -12.81
C SER A 178 -3.01 9.48 -13.20
N GLY A 179 -4.25 9.96 -13.34
CA GLY A 179 -5.37 9.13 -13.77
C GLY A 179 -5.99 8.25 -12.69
N ASN A 180 -5.52 8.34 -11.44
CA ASN A 180 -6.10 7.64 -10.30
C ASN A 180 -6.97 8.56 -9.45
N THR A 181 -7.93 7.97 -8.72
CA THR A 181 -8.79 8.66 -7.77
C THR A 181 -8.53 8.15 -6.36
N MET A 182 -8.30 9.07 -5.42
CA MET A 182 -8.12 8.74 -4.01
C MET A 182 -8.99 9.60 -3.10
N PHE A 183 -9.56 8.99 -2.06
CA PHE A 183 -10.17 9.70 -0.94
C PHE A 183 -9.45 9.38 0.38
N LEU A 184 -9.03 10.44 1.07
CA LEU A 184 -8.45 10.38 2.41
C LEU A 184 -9.46 10.92 3.43
N GLY A 185 -9.88 10.10 4.39
CA GLY A 185 -10.78 10.49 5.46
C GLY A 185 -10.29 10.12 6.86
N ASN A 186 -10.13 11.11 7.74
CA ASN A 186 -9.71 10.87 9.12
C ASN A 186 -8.38 10.10 9.25
N ASN A 187 -7.43 10.30 8.32
CA ASN A 187 -6.11 9.69 8.42
C ASN A 187 -5.14 10.58 9.21
N THR A 188 -4.12 9.97 9.79
CA THR A 188 -2.96 10.65 10.38
C THR A 188 -1.72 10.29 9.57
N ILE A 189 -1.13 11.28 8.88
CA ILE A 189 0.00 11.14 7.97
C ILE A 189 1.13 12.04 8.51
N THR A 190 2.12 11.46 9.18
CA THR A 190 3.18 12.22 9.87
C THR A 190 4.56 11.61 9.74
N ASP A 191 5.60 12.42 9.87
CA ASP A 191 6.99 11.96 9.95
C ASP A 191 7.45 11.16 8.72
N ASN A 192 6.74 11.26 7.60
CA ASN A 192 7.14 10.59 6.36
C ASN A 192 8.13 11.46 5.57
N ILE A 193 9.00 10.83 4.78
CA ILE A 193 10.15 11.47 4.12
C ILE A 193 10.15 11.18 2.62
N ALA A 194 10.15 12.23 1.79
CA ALA A 194 10.49 12.18 0.35
C ALA A 194 11.92 12.71 0.12
N ASP A 195 12.50 12.47 -1.06
CA ASP A 195 13.93 12.75 -1.38
C ASP A 195 14.86 12.12 -0.33
N SER A 196 14.60 10.87 0.07
CA SER A 196 15.32 10.27 1.22
C SER A 196 16.79 9.91 0.93
N ASP A 197 17.19 9.85 -0.33
CA ASP A 197 18.59 9.75 -0.76
C ASP A 197 19.28 11.12 -0.93
N ASN A 198 18.51 12.21 -0.82
CA ASN A 198 18.97 13.60 -0.85
C ASN A 198 19.74 13.91 -2.14
N ASP A 199 19.24 13.40 -3.28
CA ASP A 199 19.84 13.60 -4.60
C ASP A 199 19.37 14.90 -5.28
N GLY A 200 18.35 15.53 -4.70
CA GLY A 200 17.76 16.74 -5.24
C GLY A 200 16.61 16.45 -6.20
N THR A 201 15.88 15.34 -5.98
CA THR A 201 14.62 15.05 -6.64
C THR A 201 13.59 14.47 -5.68
N GLY A 202 12.41 15.08 -5.61
CA GLY A 202 11.30 14.56 -4.82
C GLY A 202 10.37 15.64 -4.32
N ASP A 203 9.12 15.27 -4.06
CA ASP A 203 8.10 16.20 -3.61
C ASP A 203 7.13 15.55 -2.61
N GLY A 204 6.56 16.36 -1.72
CA GLY A 204 5.36 16.00 -0.97
C GLY A 204 5.59 14.93 0.09
N GLY A 205 6.52 15.11 1.02
CA GLY A 205 6.89 14.12 2.04
C GLY A 205 5.75 13.28 2.65
N GLY A 206 4.60 13.90 2.94
CA GLY A 206 3.41 13.20 3.40
C GLY A 206 2.56 12.61 2.26
N LEU A 207 2.27 13.43 1.25
CA LEU A 207 1.43 13.09 0.11
C LEU A 207 1.92 13.77 -1.17
N PHE A 208 2.19 12.97 -2.19
CA PHE A 208 2.40 13.44 -3.56
C PHE A 208 1.19 13.13 -4.44
N ILE A 209 0.78 14.13 -5.22
CA ILE A 209 -0.36 14.03 -6.14
C ILE A 209 0.12 14.36 -7.56
N GLY A 210 0.22 13.32 -8.37
CA GLY A 210 0.59 13.40 -9.77
C GLY A 210 -0.42 14.20 -10.60
N LEU A 211 0.08 14.84 -11.66
CA LEU A 211 -0.75 15.68 -12.53
C LEU A 211 -1.90 14.86 -13.15
N GLY A 212 -3.14 15.23 -12.84
CA GLY A 212 -4.33 14.55 -13.35
C GLY A 212 -4.87 13.45 -12.44
N ALA A 213 -4.24 13.19 -11.28
CA ALA A 213 -4.88 12.47 -10.19
C ALA A 213 -6.00 13.31 -9.57
N ILE A 214 -7.01 12.64 -9.02
CA ILE A 214 -8.16 13.26 -8.35
C ILE A 214 -8.13 12.83 -6.89
N VAL A 215 -7.67 13.73 -6.01
CA VAL A 215 -7.54 13.44 -4.57
C VAL A 215 -8.48 14.33 -3.76
N GLY A 216 -9.34 13.71 -2.96
CA GLY A 216 -10.17 14.39 -1.97
C GLY A 216 -9.71 14.11 -0.55
N ILE A 217 -9.60 15.15 0.28
CA ILE A 217 -9.11 15.01 1.65
C ILE A 217 -10.15 15.58 2.62
N ARG A 218 -10.50 14.81 3.65
CA ARG A 218 -11.42 15.22 4.72
C ARG A 218 -10.93 14.79 6.09
N ALA A 219 -11.15 15.64 7.09
CA ALA A 219 -10.92 15.35 8.50
C ALA A 219 -9.52 14.76 8.82
N SER A 220 -8.52 14.97 7.96
CA SER A 220 -7.24 14.29 8.04
C SER A 220 -6.14 15.21 8.55
N GLN A 221 -5.15 14.61 9.19
CA GLN A 221 -3.99 15.26 9.75
C GLN A 221 -2.77 14.93 8.90
N ILE A 222 -2.18 15.92 8.23
CA ILE A 222 -0.98 15.75 7.40
C ILE A 222 0.05 16.79 7.87
N ARG A 223 0.98 16.37 8.71
CA ARG A 223 1.92 17.29 9.37
C ARG A 223 3.23 16.62 9.66
N ASP A 224 4.25 17.45 9.93
CA ASP A 224 5.57 16.97 10.35
C ASP A 224 6.17 15.96 9.36
N ASN A 225 5.76 16.00 8.09
CA ASN A 225 6.43 15.27 7.02
C ASN A 225 7.56 16.12 6.45
N PHE A 226 8.45 15.47 5.71
CA PHE A 226 9.67 16.07 5.17
C PHE A 226 9.81 15.73 3.70
N ASP A 227 10.08 16.73 2.90
CA ASP A 227 10.82 16.59 1.66
C ASP A 227 12.17 17.26 1.98
N LEU A 228 13.28 16.55 1.79
CA LEU A 228 14.60 17.00 2.22
C LEU A 228 15.12 18.21 1.42
N GLU A 229 14.49 18.57 0.31
CA GLU A 229 14.76 19.80 -0.45
C GLU A 229 13.97 21.03 0.00
N ALA A 230 13.00 20.85 0.90
CA ALA A 230 12.18 21.90 1.51
C ALA A 230 11.22 22.67 0.58
N GLU A 231 10.87 22.15 -0.60
CA GLU A 231 9.99 22.85 -1.55
C GLU A 231 8.51 22.41 -1.48
N SER A 232 8.18 21.24 -0.91
CA SER A 232 6.81 20.90 -0.47
C SER A 232 6.79 19.77 0.57
N ARG A 233 7.03 20.11 1.85
CA ARG A 233 7.24 19.11 2.92
C ARG A 233 6.06 18.16 3.18
N ASN A 234 4.82 18.63 3.07
CA ASN A 234 3.64 17.85 3.45
C ASN A 234 2.86 17.34 2.25
N VAL A 235 2.37 18.24 1.38
CA VAL A 235 1.50 17.86 0.26
C VAL A 235 1.97 18.56 -1.00
N PHE A 236 2.30 17.78 -2.03
CA PHE A 236 2.53 18.31 -3.36
C PHE A 236 1.35 17.97 -4.28
N GLY A 237 0.88 18.96 -5.05
CA GLY A 237 -0.15 18.82 -6.07
C GLY A 237 -1.57 19.21 -5.62
N ASN A 238 -2.48 19.11 -6.59
CA ASN A 238 -3.86 19.60 -6.45
C ASN A 238 -4.75 18.58 -5.73
N PHE A 239 -5.51 19.05 -4.72
CA PHE A 239 -6.54 18.24 -4.07
C PHE A 239 -7.83 19.03 -3.80
N PHE A 240 -8.92 18.29 -3.59
CA PHE A 240 -10.19 18.82 -3.11
C PHE A 240 -10.20 18.79 -1.58
N ASP A 241 -10.13 19.96 -0.95
CA ASP A 241 -10.36 20.10 0.49
C ASP A 241 -11.86 19.95 0.80
N LEU A 242 -12.22 18.86 1.47
CA LEU A 242 -13.58 18.50 1.85
C LEU A 242 -13.89 18.84 3.33
N GLY A 243 -13.00 19.60 3.98
CA GLY A 243 -13.19 20.17 5.32
C GLY A 243 -12.57 19.37 6.46
N ASP A 244 -12.43 20.03 7.61
CA ASP A 244 -11.91 19.52 8.89
C ASP A 244 -10.46 18.99 8.84
N ASN A 245 -9.70 19.36 7.81
CA ASN A 245 -8.30 18.96 7.67
C ASN A 245 -7.37 19.83 8.52
N ASP A 246 -6.33 19.20 9.06
CA ASP A 246 -5.22 19.86 9.75
C ASP A 246 -3.91 19.52 9.02
N ILE A 247 -3.63 20.32 7.99
CA ILE A 247 -2.46 20.24 7.13
C ILE A 247 -1.57 21.43 7.49
N ALA A 248 -0.44 21.17 8.16
CA ALA A 248 0.40 22.23 8.71
C ALA A 248 1.45 22.72 7.70
N GLY A 249 1.67 24.05 7.63
CA GLY A 249 2.75 24.68 6.82
C GLY A 249 2.28 25.49 5.62
N ASN A 250 3.21 26.18 4.94
CA ASN A 250 2.97 26.93 3.69
C ASN A 250 3.13 26.04 2.44
N ASP A 251 3.06 24.71 2.59
CA ASP A 251 3.68 23.75 1.67
C ASP A 251 2.62 22.94 0.91
N ILE A 252 1.60 23.64 0.39
CA ILE A 252 0.71 23.09 -0.65
C ILE A 252 1.07 23.83 -1.93
N GLN A 253 1.80 23.19 -2.83
CA GLN A 253 1.98 23.70 -4.18
C GLN A 253 0.83 23.16 -5.06
N VAL A 254 -0.11 24.07 -5.34
CA VAL A 254 -1.33 23.84 -6.15
C VAL A 254 -1.01 24.10 -7.62
#